data_AF-A0A7K5RQA5-F1
#
_entry.id   AF-A0A7K5RQA5-F1
#
_cell.length_a   1.000
_cell.length_b   1.000
_cell.length_c   1.000
_cell.angle_alpha   90.00
_cell.angle_beta   90.00
_cell.angle_gamma   90.00
#
_symmetry.space_group_name_H-M   'P 1'
#
loop_
_entity.id
_entity.type
_entity.pdbx_description
1 polymer ?
#
loop_
_entity_poly.entity_id
_entity_poly.type
_entity_poly.pdbx_seq_one_letter_code
_entity_poly.pdbx_strand_id
1 'polypeptide(L)'
;SDLQKQEERGELLQPLIFVLLVLCSVLLYFRVSLMDPGFVKPEEEVKEGGEKGQGVVIPQIPGDIKLRRCGYCLVKQPMRARHCQLCQHCVRRYDHHCPWLENCVGERNHPLFIVYLSVQLVVLLWGGHVAW
;
A
#
# COMPACT_ATOMS: atom_id res chain seq x y z
N SER A 1 -24.11 25.79 28.99
CA SER A 1 -23.67 26.57 27.80
C SER A 1 -24.41 26.07 26.57
N ASP A 2 -24.45 26.82 25.47
CA ASP A 2 -25.14 26.36 24.24
C ASP A 2 -24.58 25.03 23.71
N LEU A 3 -23.28 24.77 23.94
CA LEU A 3 -22.62 23.49 23.68
C LEU A 3 -23.29 22.31 24.40
N GLN A 4 -23.65 22.45 25.68
CA GLN A 4 -24.34 21.38 26.43
C GLN A 4 -25.73 21.10 25.86
N LYS A 5 -26.45 22.12 25.41
CA LYS A 5 -27.76 21.95 24.76
C LYS A 5 -27.65 21.24 23.41
N GLN A 6 -26.56 21.43 22.66
CA GLN A 6 -26.31 20.73 21.39
C GLN A 6 -25.86 19.28 21.62
N GLU A 7 -25.06 19.04 22.66
CA GLU A 7 -24.66 17.70 23.10
C GLU A 7 -25.86 16.84 23.50
N GLU A 8 -26.80 17.40 24.28
CA GLU A 8 -28.05 16.73 24.67
C GLU A 8 -28.98 16.41 23.49
N ARG A 9 -28.88 17.14 22.38
CA ARG A 9 -29.66 16.89 21.14
C ARG A 9 -28.95 15.99 20.13
N GLY A 10 -27.70 15.57 20.39
CA GLY A 10 -26.92 14.73 19.48
C GLY A 10 -26.41 15.46 18.22
N GLU A 11 -26.52 16.78 18.15
CA GLU A 11 -26.12 17.58 16.97
C GLU A 11 -24.60 17.62 16.77
N LEU A 12 -23.82 17.35 17.83
CA LEU A 12 -22.36 17.32 17.76
C LEU A 12 -21.80 15.99 17.22
N LEU A 13 -22.61 14.93 17.17
CA LEU A 13 -22.14 13.60 16.79
C LEU A 13 -21.71 13.53 15.32
N GLN A 14 -22.50 14.13 14.41
CA GLN A 14 -22.18 14.17 12.98
C GLN A 14 -20.85 14.88 12.66
N PRO A 15 -20.61 16.12 13.14
CA PRO A 15 -19.32 16.78 12.89
C PRO A 15 -18.16 16.05 13.57
N LEU A 16 -18.35 15.42 14.73
CA LEU A 16 -17.33 14.59 15.37
C LEU A 16 -16.96 13.37 14.51
N ILE A 17 -17.96 12.64 13.99
CA ILE A 17 -17.72 11.50 13.08
C ILE A 17 -16.98 11.96 11.82
N PHE A 18 -17.39 13.09 11.23
CA PHE A 18 -16.72 13.64 10.05
C PHE A 18 -15.25 13.99 10.34
N VAL A 19 -14.97 14.67 11.45
CA VAL A 19 -13.61 15.00 11.87
C VAL A 19 -12.78 13.73 12.12
N LEU A 20 -13.34 12.72 12.77
CA LEU A 20 -12.68 11.44 13.00
C LEU A 20 -12.37 10.71 11.68
N LEU A 21 -13.29 10.73 10.71
CA LEU A 21 -13.06 10.16 9.37
C LEU A 21 -11.96 10.90 8.62
N VAL A 22 -11.91 12.23 8.70
CA VAL A 22 -10.83 13.03 8.10
C VAL A 22 -9.49 12.69 8.76
N LEU A 23 -9.43 12.63 10.10
CA LEU A 23 -8.23 12.23 10.83
C LEU A 23 -7.79 10.81 10.45
N CYS A 24 -8.72 9.87 10.33
CA CYS A 24 -8.45 8.52 9.85
C CYS A 24 -7.86 8.54 8.43
N SER A 25 -8.43 9.33 7.50
CA SER A 25 -7.89 9.47 6.15
C SER A 25 -6.46 10.00 6.14
N VAL A 26 -6.17 11.03 6.96
CA VAL A 26 -4.82 11.60 7.09
C VAL A 26 -3.83 10.56 7.64
N LEU A 27 -4.23 9.78 8.65
CA LEU A 27 -3.40 8.70 9.18
C LEU A 27 -3.15 7.62 8.13
N LEU A 28 -4.17 7.23 7.36
CA LEU A 28 -4.03 6.28 6.25
C LEU A 28 -3.09 6.81 5.15
N TYR A 29 -3.19 8.10 4.80
CA TYR A 29 -2.29 8.75 3.85
C TYR A 29 -0.83 8.59 4.29
N PHE A 30 -0.50 8.98 5.54
CA PHE A 30 0.87 8.83 6.04
C PHE A 30 1.31 7.37 6.11
N ARG A 31 0.40 6.47 6.51
CA ARG A 31 0.70 5.03 6.55
C ARG A 31 1.05 4.50 5.17
N VAL A 32 0.23 4.75 4.14
CA VAL A 32 0.48 4.24 2.79
C VAL A 32 1.72 4.91 2.18
N SER A 33 1.89 6.22 2.35
CA SER A 33 3.01 6.99 1.80
C SER A 33 4.36 6.54 2.38
N LEU A 34 4.41 6.18 3.67
CA LEU A 34 5.65 5.78 4.34
C LEU A 34 5.88 4.26 4.37
N MET A 35 4.94 3.46 3.87
CA MET A 35 5.07 2.00 3.90
C MET A 35 5.94 1.49 2.75
N ASP A 36 6.76 0.47 3.03
CA ASP A 36 7.48 -0.26 1.98
C ASP A 36 6.46 -0.91 1.02
N PRO A 37 6.45 -0.55 -0.28
CA PRO A 37 5.54 -1.12 -1.26
C PRO A 37 5.87 -2.58 -1.59
N GLY A 38 7.02 -3.07 -1.13
CA GLY A 38 7.54 -4.40 -1.40
C GLY A 38 8.78 -4.34 -2.28
N PHE A 39 9.73 -3.48 -1.96
CA PHE A 39 11.00 -3.38 -2.67
C PHE A 39 11.71 -4.75 -2.72
N VAL A 40 12.16 -5.12 -3.92
CA VAL A 40 12.94 -6.35 -4.17
C VAL A 40 14.33 -6.09 -3.63
N LYS A 41 14.69 -6.79 -2.56
CA LYS A 41 16.04 -6.79 -2.03
C LYS A 41 16.95 -7.55 -3.01
N PRO A 42 18.20 -7.10 -3.22
CA PRO A 42 19.21 -7.94 -3.84
C PRO A 42 19.25 -9.30 -3.15
N GLU A 43 19.46 -10.37 -3.92
CA GLU A 43 19.68 -11.70 -3.35
C GLU A 43 20.88 -11.57 -2.38
N GLU A 44 20.66 -11.69 -1.06
CA GLU A 44 21.67 -12.38 -0.27
C GLU A 44 21.74 -13.76 -0.90
N GLU A 45 22.92 -14.11 -1.39
CA GLU A 45 23.20 -15.38 -2.07
C GLU A 45 22.42 -16.50 -1.38
N VAL A 46 21.37 -17.02 -2.02
CA VAL A 46 20.89 -18.35 -1.67
C VAL A 46 22.06 -19.23 -2.05
N LYS A 47 22.86 -19.60 -1.04
CA LYS A 47 23.93 -20.57 -1.17
C LYS A 47 23.32 -21.79 -1.85
N GLU A 48 23.61 -21.96 -3.14
CA GLU A 48 23.52 -23.27 -3.76
C GLU A 48 24.57 -24.14 -3.07
N GLY A 49 24.14 -24.91 -2.08
CA GLY A 49 25.04 -25.80 -1.35
C GLY A 49 24.40 -26.50 -0.15
N GLY A 50 23.93 -27.73 -0.37
CA GLY A 50 23.96 -28.80 0.63
C GLY A 50 22.77 -28.95 1.59
N GLU A 51 21.93 -29.94 1.29
CA GLU A 51 21.24 -30.88 2.19
C GLU A 51 20.74 -30.46 3.60
N LYS A 52 19.40 -30.63 3.75
CA LYS A 52 18.58 -31.05 4.92
C LYS A 52 17.67 -29.99 5.57
N GLY A 53 16.35 -30.21 5.44
CA GLY A 53 15.38 -29.88 6.49
C GLY A 53 14.15 -29.05 6.07
N GLN A 54 13.02 -29.75 5.90
CA GLN A 54 11.63 -29.27 5.98
C GLN A 54 11.13 -28.29 4.90
N GLY A 55 10.51 -28.89 3.88
CA GLY A 55 9.91 -28.22 2.74
C GLY A 55 8.66 -27.42 3.07
N VAL A 56 8.68 -26.16 2.69
CA VAL A 56 7.50 -25.50 2.14
C VAL A 56 7.37 -26.00 0.71
N VAL A 57 6.31 -26.73 0.42
CA VAL A 57 6.00 -27.25 -0.92
C VAL A 57 5.77 -26.05 -1.84
N ILE A 58 6.79 -25.67 -2.63
CA ILE A 58 6.56 -24.87 -3.83
C ILE A 58 5.91 -25.83 -4.84
N PRO A 59 4.68 -25.57 -5.32
CA PRO A 59 4.12 -26.34 -6.42
C PRO A 59 5.10 -26.24 -7.59
N GLN A 60 5.63 -27.39 -8.01
CA GLN A 60 6.49 -27.52 -9.18
C GLN A 60 5.68 -27.03 -10.39
N ILE A 61 5.92 -25.79 -10.82
CA ILE A 61 5.34 -25.26 -12.05
C ILE A 61 6.08 -25.96 -13.20
N PRO A 62 5.41 -26.75 -14.05
CA PRO A 62 6.07 -27.39 -15.18
C PRO A 62 6.38 -26.31 -16.21
N GLY A 63 7.65 -25.93 -16.29
CA GLY A 63 8.16 -24.97 -17.26
C GLY A 63 9.24 -24.09 -16.65
N ASP A 64 10.41 -24.08 -17.26
CA ASP A 64 11.57 -23.25 -16.95
C ASP A 64 11.22 -21.75 -17.08
N ILE A 65 10.48 -21.18 -16.11
CA ILE A 65 10.15 -19.75 -16.08
C ILE A 65 11.44 -19.00 -15.73
N LYS A 66 12.18 -18.61 -16.77
CA LYS A 66 13.33 -17.72 -16.66
C LYS A 66 12.90 -16.37 -16.08
N LEU A 67 13.15 -16.17 -14.79
CA LEU A 67 12.97 -14.89 -14.12
C LEU A 67 13.85 -13.83 -14.79
N ARG A 68 13.24 -12.71 -15.20
CA ARG A 68 13.96 -11.60 -15.82
C ARG A 68 14.89 -10.95 -14.80
N ARG A 69 16.10 -10.54 -15.21
CA ARG A 69 17.00 -9.74 -14.38
C ARG A 69 16.80 -8.25 -14.70
N CYS A 70 16.73 -7.40 -13.68
CA CYS A 70 16.69 -5.96 -13.86
C CYS A 70 18.08 -5.44 -14.27
N GLY A 71 18.17 -4.67 -15.35
CA GLY A 71 19.44 -4.07 -15.80
C GLY A 71 19.98 -2.97 -14.86
N TYR A 72 19.10 -2.31 -14.09
CA TYR A 72 19.47 -1.22 -13.18
C TYR A 72 19.84 -1.72 -11.78
N CYS A 73 18.93 -2.48 -11.15
CA CYS A 73 19.14 -2.99 -9.80
C CYS A 73 19.99 -4.27 -9.77
N LEU A 74 20.24 -4.90 -10.93
CA LEU A 74 20.93 -6.19 -11.07
C LEU A 74 20.30 -7.36 -10.29
N VAL A 75 19.06 -7.22 -9.82
CA VAL A 75 18.30 -8.26 -9.11
C VAL A 75 17.49 -9.14 -10.07
N LYS A 76 17.27 -10.41 -9.72
CA LYS A 76 16.23 -11.22 -10.37
C LYS A 76 14.87 -10.66 -9.99
N GLN A 77 14.05 -10.33 -10.98
CA GLN A 77 12.71 -9.79 -10.77
C GLN A 77 11.73 -10.94 -10.55
N PRO A 78 11.11 -11.04 -9.35
CA PRO A 78 10.01 -11.96 -9.12
C PRO A 78 8.88 -11.73 -10.14
N MET A 79 7.98 -12.71 -10.28
CA MET A 79 6.83 -12.58 -11.16
C MET A 79 6.06 -11.28 -10.89
N ARG A 80 5.81 -10.51 -11.97
CA ARG A 80 5.16 -9.19 -11.97
C ARG A 80 5.92 -8.06 -11.24
N ALA A 81 7.18 -8.26 -10.86
CA ALA A 81 8.00 -7.15 -10.39
C ALA A 81 8.47 -6.26 -11.56
N ARG A 82 8.57 -4.95 -11.33
CA ARG A 82 9.09 -3.96 -12.29
C ARG A 82 9.98 -2.96 -11.58
N HIS A 83 10.92 -2.37 -12.31
CA HIS A 83 11.77 -1.29 -11.82
C HIS A 83 11.02 0.04 -11.94
N CYS A 84 10.91 0.79 -10.84
CA CYS A 84 10.42 2.14 -10.86
C CYS A 84 11.61 3.11 -11.04
N GLN A 85 11.59 3.90 -12.11
CA GLN A 85 12.65 4.88 -12.38
C GLN A 85 12.63 6.07 -11.40
N LEU A 86 11.50 6.36 -10.75
CA LEU A 86 11.45 7.44 -9.75
C LEU A 86 12.02 6.96 -8.41
N CYS A 87 11.57 5.80 -7.92
CA CYS A 87 12.08 5.24 -6.67
C CYS A 87 13.44 4.54 -6.80
N GLN A 88 13.94 4.29 -8.02
CA GLN A 88 15.21 3.58 -8.29
C GLN A 88 15.29 2.16 -7.69
N HIS A 89 14.14 1.53 -7.47
CA HIS A 89 14.01 0.19 -6.93
C HIS A 89 13.08 -0.68 -7.76
N CYS A 90 13.36 -1.99 -7.78
CA CYS A 90 12.36 -2.97 -8.22
C CYS A 90 11.29 -3.16 -7.15
N VAL A 91 10.02 -3.16 -7.53
CA VAL A 91 8.88 -3.33 -6.61
C VAL A 91 8.14 -4.62 -6.97
N ARG A 92 7.82 -5.45 -5.97
CA ARG A 92 7.02 -6.67 -6.15
C ARG A 92 5.57 -6.32 -6.50
N ARG A 93 4.99 -7.06 -7.45
CA ARG A 93 3.64 -6.81 -7.99
C ARG A 93 3.41 -5.31 -8.25
N TYR A 94 4.38 -4.68 -8.92
CA TYR A 94 4.35 -3.25 -9.19
C TYR A 94 3.05 -2.88 -9.92
N ASP A 95 2.31 -1.95 -9.33
CA ASP A 95 1.13 -1.35 -9.96
C ASP A 95 1.54 -0.03 -10.63
N HIS A 96 1.86 0.98 -9.84
CA HIS A 96 2.34 2.28 -10.33
C HIS A 96 3.20 3.02 -9.29
N HIS A 97 3.87 4.08 -9.72
CA HIS A 97 4.39 5.11 -8.84
C HIS A 97 3.34 6.20 -8.71
N CYS A 98 2.93 6.52 -7.48
CA CYS A 98 1.90 7.51 -7.21
C CYS A 98 2.57 8.82 -6.77
N PRO A 99 2.53 9.88 -7.60
CA PRO A 99 3.10 11.17 -7.22
C PRO A 99 2.43 11.76 -5.96
N TRP A 100 1.14 11.50 -5.77
CA TRP A 100 0.39 12.03 -4.62
C TRP A 100 0.86 11.46 -3.27
N LEU A 101 1.40 10.24 -3.29
CA LEU A 101 1.94 9.58 -2.10
C LEU A 101 3.46 9.72 -2.02
N GLU A 102 4.11 10.24 -3.06
CA GLU A 102 5.56 10.21 -3.25
C GLU A 102 6.16 8.80 -3.01
N ASN A 103 5.41 7.76 -3.38
CA ASN A 103 5.77 6.37 -3.16
C ASN A 103 5.15 5.44 -4.23
N CYS A 104 5.73 4.25 -4.40
CA CYS A 104 5.14 3.22 -5.24
C CYS A 104 3.94 2.56 -4.57
N VAL A 105 3.01 2.06 -5.39
CA VAL A 105 1.97 1.12 -5.00
C VAL A 105 2.37 -0.26 -5.52
N GLY A 106 2.45 -1.24 -4.62
CA GLY A 106 2.91 -2.59 -4.90
C GLY A 106 2.30 -3.60 -3.95
N GLU A 107 2.88 -4.81 -3.93
CA GLU A 107 2.36 -5.97 -3.19
C GLU A 107 1.98 -5.67 -1.74
N ARG A 108 2.80 -4.91 -1.01
CA ARG A 108 2.64 -4.73 0.43
C ARG A 108 1.68 -3.61 0.81
N ASN A 109 1.54 -2.57 -0.02
CA ASN A 109 0.71 -1.41 0.29
C ASN A 109 -0.55 -1.26 -0.55
N HIS A 110 -0.71 -2.05 -1.62
CA HIS A 110 -1.89 -2.00 -2.47
C HIS A 110 -3.21 -2.18 -1.70
N PRO A 111 -3.40 -3.15 -0.78
CA PRO A 111 -4.66 -3.28 -0.06
C PRO A 111 -5.00 -2.03 0.77
N LEU A 112 -4.00 -1.47 1.45
CA LEU A 112 -4.18 -0.28 2.28
C LEU A 112 -4.42 0.97 1.42
N PHE A 113 -3.80 1.05 0.24
CA PHE A 113 -4.07 2.10 -0.74
C PHE A 113 -5.54 2.09 -1.18
N ILE A 114 -6.12 0.92 -1.44
CA ILE A 114 -7.56 0.81 -1.78
C ILE A 114 -8.45 1.25 -0.61
N VAL A 115 -8.11 0.88 0.63
CA VAL A 115 -8.85 1.35 1.82
C VAL A 115 -8.77 2.87 1.94
N TYR A 116 -7.59 3.45 1.75
CA TYR A 116 -7.39 4.91 1.74
C TYR A 116 -8.27 5.61 0.68
N LEU A 117 -8.29 5.12 -0.56
CA LEU A 117 -9.14 5.69 -1.61
C LEU A 117 -10.64 5.59 -1.27
N SER A 118 -11.09 4.47 -0.70
CA SER A 118 -12.48 4.28 -0.28
C SER A 118 -12.88 5.26 0.83
N VAL A 119 -12.02 5.45 1.84
CA VAL A 119 -12.28 6.42 2.92
C VAL A 119 -12.31 7.85 2.37
N GLN A 120 -11.37 8.20 1.48
CA GLN A 120 -11.34 9.51 0.83
C GLN A 120 -12.62 9.78 0.03
N LEU A 121 -13.12 8.79 -0.71
CA LEU A 121 -14.38 8.89 -1.44
C LEU A 121 -15.56 9.16 -0.49
N VAL A 122 -15.66 8.43 0.61
CA VAL A 122 -16.73 8.64 1.61
C VAL A 122 -16.66 10.04 2.21
N VAL A 123 -15.47 10.52 2.57
CA VAL A 123 -15.28 11.88 3.10
C VAL A 123 -15.72 12.94 2.09
N LEU A 124 -15.37 12.78 0.81
CA LEU A 124 -15.75 13.71 -0.25
C LEU A 124 -17.27 13.72 -0.50
N LEU A 125 -17.90 12.55 -0.53
CA LEU A 125 -19.35 12.45 -0.72
C LEU A 125 -20.12 13.05 0.46
N TRP A 126 -19.69 12.77 1.70
CA TRP A 126 -20.29 13.38 2.89
C TRP A 126 -20.09 14.89 2.88
N GLY A 127 -18.87 15.37 2.63
CA GLY A 127 -18.57 16.79 2.55
C GLY A 127 -19.43 17.51 1.50
N GLY A 128 -19.59 16.90 0.32
CA GLY A 128 -20.47 17.41 -0.74
C GLY A 128 -21.94 17.47 -0.32
N HIS A 129 -22.45 16.43 0.34
CA HIS A 129 -23.83 16.41 0.87
C HIS A 129 -24.06 17.44 1.98
N VAL A 130 -23.06 17.77 2.79
CA VAL A 130 -23.21 18.79 3.84
C VAL A 130 -23.11 20.21 3.25
N ALA A 131 -22.34 20.38 2.18
CA ALA A 131 -22.16 21.66 1.52
C ALA A 131 -23.33 22.09 0.61
N TRP A 132 -24.22 21.17 0.25
CA TRP A 132 -25.36 21.40 -0.65
C TRP A 132 -26.68 20.98 -0.01
#